data_AF-A0A0H2RRY1-F1
#
_entry.id   AF-A0A0H2RRY1-F1
#
_cell.length_a   1.000
_cell.length_b   1.000
_cell.length_c   1.000
_cell.angle_alpha   90.00
_cell.angle_beta   90.00
_cell.angle_gamma   90.00
#
_symmetry.space_group_name_H-M   'P 1'
#
loop_
_entity.id
_entity.type
_entity.pdbx_description
1 polymer ?
#
loop_
_entity_poly.entity_id
_entity_poly.type
_entity_poly.pdbx_seq_one_letter_code
_entity_poly.pdbx_strand_id
1 'polypeptide(L)'
;MNAVSSASTASTGVEVERDMSRQQCLMVDQCFEEGQYESGIDALDQLRTNQVRPSPAHIRQLIYIALCRAPASSQAAQGKGKGKAPGETPFGSPTKAQRKETKTSFRPSAKASEAARRLLSSYAMTNLPEGLIRAIPCYKLTESESTNLPRPIDLSVKDGKTEEDSVIAQKSVELLHCGNCWNLLKPGLVSGGSASSWSLQASGKVEEDAYLEEDPDESQSVVGDTAWPLLTWLITLFEKDESLVKDESQGRYSALLFSQIKSSDGSMTRSNAEAPLQVVIACYEQSDSRRHYLGQRLMRLLINLTSCTMFSALALLASLSNHLTMLSTTTLSKFLSDLPTTSRGTAFKAAVCDKTLGHRLGAVQQAQARKVRTAQPKATDGTPGSPSKAAARSALQKSYTFPVPSSAKIMEILSSFQKSTKTSKDDFVVLFHLVVAAGDLASEQAAQSDGDRVWAPLLLDGRLEKAIVEVFADKGRELVKKDVKMEIDKMGTILKMKCDVWKASCTR
;
A
#
# COMPACT_ATOMS: atom_id res chain seq x y z
N MET A 1 23.84 48.94 28.24
CA MET A 1 22.83 47.87 28.40
C MET A 1 23.08 46.85 27.29
N ASN A 2 23.82 45.78 27.60
CA ASN A 2 24.18 44.75 26.63
C ASN A 2 23.16 43.61 26.71
N ALA A 3 22.35 43.45 25.65
CA ALA A 3 21.45 42.31 25.53
C ALA A 3 22.26 41.07 25.12
N VAL A 4 22.42 40.15 26.05
CA VAL A 4 22.99 38.82 25.81
C VAL A 4 21.88 37.96 25.19
N SER A 5 21.89 37.85 23.86
CA SER A 5 21.11 36.85 23.13
C SER A 5 21.67 35.46 23.42
N SER A 6 21.00 34.75 24.33
CA SER A 6 21.24 33.33 24.60
C SER A 6 20.61 32.51 23.46
N ALA A 7 21.41 32.23 22.43
CA ALA A 7 21.09 31.22 21.44
C ALA A 7 21.08 29.85 22.12
N SER A 8 19.88 29.38 22.50
CA SER A 8 19.65 28.00 22.91
C SER A 8 19.93 27.10 21.71
N THR A 9 21.15 26.57 21.61
CA THR A 9 21.49 25.45 20.74
C THR A 9 20.73 24.23 21.26
N ALA A 10 19.46 24.10 20.87
CA ALA A 10 18.71 22.88 21.02
C ALA A 10 19.42 21.82 20.18
N SER A 11 20.32 21.07 20.84
CA SER A 11 20.82 19.81 20.35
C SER A 11 19.59 19.01 19.92
N THR A 12 19.40 18.85 18.60
CA THR A 12 18.39 17.97 18.03
C THR A 12 18.86 16.53 18.24
N GLY A 13 18.98 16.14 19.51
CA GLY A 13 19.14 14.75 19.89
C GLY A 13 17.98 14.00 19.30
N VAL A 14 18.26 13.04 18.44
CA VAL A 14 17.25 12.08 17.98
C VAL A 14 16.76 11.41 19.26
N GLU A 15 15.53 11.70 19.68
CA GLU A 15 14.93 11.06 20.86
C GLU A 15 14.82 9.57 20.58
N VAL A 16 15.71 8.79 21.21
CA VAL A 16 15.69 7.33 21.11
C VAL A 16 14.71 6.82 22.18
N GLU A 17 13.66 6.13 21.74
CA GLU A 17 12.76 5.46 22.68
C GLU A 17 13.51 4.36 23.42
N ARG A 18 13.38 4.32 24.75
CA ARG A 18 13.89 3.25 25.60
C ARG A 18 12.92 2.07 25.56
N ASP A 19 13.43 0.84 25.54
CA ASP A 19 12.55 -0.33 25.66
C ASP A 19 11.83 -0.34 27.02
N MET A 20 10.59 -0.82 27.01
CA MET A 20 9.82 -1.08 28.23
C MET A 20 10.62 -1.97 29.21
N SER A 21 10.62 -1.59 30.48
CA SER A 21 11.34 -2.36 31.51
C SER A 21 10.67 -3.72 31.75
N ARG A 22 11.44 -4.70 32.21
CA ARG A 22 10.93 -6.04 32.54
C ARG A 22 9.73 -6.00 33.50
N GLN A 23 9.77 -5.12 34.50
CA GLN A 23 8.67 -4.98 35.47
C GLN A 23 7.38 -4.46 34.81
N GLN A 24 7.50 -3.48 33.90
CA GLN A 24 6.36 -2.98 33.14
C GLN A 24 5.78 -4.08 32.22
N CYS A 25 6.64 -4.90 31.62
CA CYS A 25 6.17 -6.04 30.82
C CYS A 25 5.40 -7.05 31.67
N LEU A 26 5.98 -7.49 32.80
CA LEU A 26 5.39 -8.49 33.69
C LEU A 26 4.00 -8.07 34.20
N MET A 27 3.79 -6.79 34.47
CA MET A 27 2.49 -6.26 34.89
C MET A 27 1.40 -6.48 33.82
N VAL A 28 1.75 -6.29 32.54
CA VAL A 28 0.84 -6.49 31.41
C VAL A 28 0.66 -7.98 31.13
N ASP A 29 1.75 -8.74 31.17
CA ASP A 29 1.75 -10.19 30.94
C ASP A 29 0.82 -10.91 31.93
N GLN A 30 0.90 -10.56 33.22
CA GLN A 30 0.02 -11.11 34.25
C GLN A 30 -1.47 -10.86 33.94
N CYS A 31 -1.83 -9.65 33.49
CA CYS A 31 -3.22 -9.35 33.12
C CYS A 31 -3.69 -10.22 31.94
N PHE A 32 -2.84 -10.43 30.95
CA PHE A 32 -3.13 -11.24 29.76
C PHE A 32 -3.16 -12.74 30.04
N GLU A 33 -2.34 -13.24 30.96
CA GLU A 33 -2.37 -14.62 31.48
C GLU A 33 -3.66 -14.91 32.24
N GLU A 34 -4.15 -13.96 33.03
CA GLU A 34 -5.41 -14.07 33.77
C GLU A 34 -6.67 -13.86 32.89
N GLY A 35 -6.51 -13.59 31.60
CA GLY A 35 -7.61 -13.31 30.67
C GLY A 35 -8.26 -11.94 30.88
N GLN A 36 -7.66 -11.06 31.69
CA GLN A 36 -8.12 -9.69 31.93
C GLN A 36 -7.59 -8.75 30.85
N TYR A 37 -7.98 -8.99 29.59
CA TYR A 37 -7.44 -8.28 28.44
C TYR A 37 -7.67 -6.77 28.50
N GLU A 38 -8.84 -6.31 28.94
CA GLU A 38 -9.13 -4.89 29.10
C GLU A 38 -8.18 -4.22 30.10
N SER A 39 -7.96 -4.83 31.27
CA SER A 39 -7.05 -4.31 32.29
C SER A 39 -5.61 -4.24 31.76
N GLY A 40 -5.16 -5.26 31.04
CA GLY A 40 -3.81 -5.26 30.43
C GLY A 40 -3.66 -4.20 29.33
N ILE A 41 -4.69 -3.98 28.51
CA ILE A 41 -4.72 -2.92 27.50
C ILE A 41 -4.70 -1.54 28.17
N ASP A 42 -5.49 -1.34 29.22
CA ASP A 42 -5.52 -0.07 29.97
C ASP A 42 -4.16 0.20 30.64
N ALA A 43 -3.50 -0.84 31.18
CA ALA A 43 -2.15 -0.73 31.72
C ALA A 43 -1.12 -0.32 30.66
N LEU A 44 -1.18 -0.92 29.45
CA LEU A 44 -0.34 -0.52 28.32
C LEU A 44 -0.58 0.93 27.90
N ASP A 45 -1.83 1.41 27.91
CA ASP A 45 -2.14 2.80 27.58
C ASP A 45 -1.60 3.78 28.64
N GLN A 46 -1.67 3.42 29.92
CA GLN A 46 -1.07 4.21 31.01
C GLN A 46 0.46 4.29 30.91
N LEU A 47 1.10 3.24 30.39
CA LEU A 47 2.55 3.19 30.17
C LEU A 47 2.99 3.89 28.87
N ARG A 48 2.05 4.24 27.98
CA ARG A 48 2.35 4.82 26.67
C ARG A 48 2.93 6.23 26.83
N THR A 49 4.17 6.38 26.39
CA THR A 49 4.87 7.67 26.30
C THR A 49 5.72 7.69 25.04
N ASN A 50 6.13 8.87 24.56
CA ASN A 50 7.07 9.00 23.44
C ASN A 50 8.51 8.60 23.80
N GLN A 51 8.79 8.30 25.09
CA GLN A 51 10.12 7.89 25.56
C GLN A 51 10.24 6.40 25.79
N VAL A 52 9.12 5.67 25.85
CA VAL A 52 9.08 4.25 26.16
C VAL A 52 8.44 3.50 25.00
N ARG A 53 9.21 2.58 24.42
CA ARG A 53 8.81 1.72 23.32
C ARG A 53 8.10 0.48 23.87
N PRO A 54 6.87 0.18 23.42
CA PRO A 54 6.17 -1.02 23.85
C PRO A 54 6.88 -2.28 23.37
N SER A 55 6.78 -3.38 24.13
CA SER A 55 7.35 -4.67 23.74
C SER A 55 6.76 -5.17 22.40
N PRO A 56 7.56 -5.78 21.50
CA PRO A 56 7.03 -6.37 20.28
C PRO A 56 5.92 -7.40 20.56
N ALA A 57 6.07 -8.19 21.63
CA ALA A 57 5.10 -9.21 22.04
C ALA A 57 3.74 -8.59 22.39
N HIS A 58 3.72 -7.50 23.17
CA HIS A 58 2.48 -6.80 23.51
C HIS A 58 1.80 -6.21 22.28
N ILE A 59 2.56 -5.63 21.35
CA ILE A 59 1.97 -5.13 20.09
C ILE A 59 1.37 -6.28 19.27
N ARG A 60 2.03 -7.45 19.19
CA ARG A 60 1.46 -8.63 18.52
C ARG A 60 0.17 -9.09 19.18
N GLN A 61 0.14 -9.18 20.51
CA GLN A 61 -1.07 -9.55 21.25
C GLN A 61 -2.20 -8.55 21.02
N LEU A 62 -1.90 -7.23 21.01
CA LEU A 62 -2.88 -6.20 20.67
C LEU A 62 -3.42 -6.37 19.24
N ILE A 63 -2.56 -6.65 18.27
CA ILE A 63 -2.98 -6.92 16.87
C ILE A 63 -3.90 -8.14 16.83
N TYR A 64 -3.53 -9.23 17.49
CA TYR A 64 -4.35 -10.43 17.57
C TYR A 64 -5.73 -10.13 18.19
N ILE A 65 -5.76 -9.47 19.36
CA ILE A 65 -6.99 -9.06 20.05
C ILE A 65 -7.85 -8.15 19.17
N ALA A 66 -7.25 -7.21 18.45
CA ALA A 66 -7.94 -6.28 17.55
C ALA A 66 -8.60 -6.99 16.34
N LEU A 67 -7.99 -8.07 15.86
CA LEU A 67 -8.49 -8.88 14.74
C LEU A 67 -9.57 -9.89 15.15
N CYS A 68 -9.68 -10.23 16.44
CA CYS A 68 -10.76 -11.09 16.95
C CYS A 68 -12.14 -10.52 16.60
N ARG A 69 -13.01 -11.38 16.07
CA ARG A 69 -14.42 -11.04 15.83
C ARG A 69 -15.19 -11.12 17.15
N ALA A 70 -16.04 -10.12 17.39
CA ALA A 70 -17.02 -10.18 18.47
C ALA A 70 -17.87 -11.46 18.30
N PRO A 71 -18.07 -12.26 19.35
CA PRO A 71 -18.98 -13.39 19.26
C PRO A 71 -20.33 -12.85 18.80
N ALA A 72 -20.89 -13.40 17.72
CA ALA A 72 -22.24 -13.07 17.30
C ALA A 72 -23.13 -13.30 18.51
N SER A 73 -23.67 -12.23 19.08
CA SER A 73 -24.48 -12.29 20.28
C SER A 73 -25.53 -13.37 20.05
N SER A 74 -25.48 -14.44 20.83
CA SER A 74 -26.33 -15.64 20.71
C SER A 74 -27.82 -15.39 20.95
N GLN A 75 -28.26 -14.14 20.83
CA GLN A 75 -29.65 -13.68 20.95
C GLN A 75 -30.60 -14.33 19.93
N ALA A 76 -30.10 -15.02 18.90
CA ALA A 76 -30.95 -15.77 17.96
C ALA A 76 -31.31 -17.20 18.42
N ALA A 77 -30.66 -17.76 19.45
CA ALA A 77 -30.91 -19.13 19.90
C ALA A 77 -31.98 -19.27 21.02
N GLN A 78 -32.64 -18.19 21.43
CA GLN A 78 -33.86 -18.26 22.28
C GLN A 78 -35.15 -18.50 21.47
N GLY A 79 -35.03 -18.89 20.20
CA GLY A 79 -36.15 -19.27 19.35
C GLY A 79 -36.65 -20.70 19.62
N LYS A 80 -37.67 -20.83 20.49
CA LYS A 80 -38.74 -21.84 20.40
C LYS A 80 -38.34 -23.34 20.49
N GLY A 81 -37.57 -23.72 21.51
CA GLY A 81 -37.59 -25.09 22.01
C GLY A 81 -38.84 -25.35 22.87
N LYS A 82 -39.97 -25.68 22.22
CA LYS A 82 -41.20 -26.13 22.89
C LYS A 82 -40.91 -27.32 23.82
N GLY A 83 -41.25 -27.16 25.11
CA GLY A 83 -41.66 -28.18 26.08
C GLY A 83 -41.03 -29.57 25.99
N LYS A 84 -40.05 -29.84 26.86
CA LYS A 84 -39.86 -31.17 27.44
C LYS A 84 -39.82 -31.06 28.97
N ALA A 85 -40.55 -32.00 29.57
CA ALA A 85 -41.09 -32.01 30.91
C ALA A 85 -40.05 -31.95 32.05
N PRO A 86 -40.44 -31.51 33.26
CA PRO A 86 -39.60 -31.50 34.44
C PRO A 86 -39.45 -32.92 34.98
N GLY A 87 -38.26 -33.49 34.85
CA GLY A 87 -37.90 -34.78 35.41
C GLY A 87 -36.40 -34.86 35.69
N GLU A 88 -36.04 -34.58 36.95
CA GLU A 88 -35.00 -35.26 37.75
C GLU A 88 -33.61 -35.46 37.10
N THR A 89 -32.54 -34.81 37.56
CA THR A 89 -31.87 -35.06 38.86
C THR A 89 -30.86 -33.94 39.20
N PRO A 90 -30.82 -33.37 40.43
CA PRO A 90 -30.05 -32.18 40.77
C PRO A 90 -28.73 -32.44 41.52
N PHE A 91 -27.90 -33.40 41.08
CA PHE A 91 -26.63 -33.72 41.77
C PHE A 91 -25.41 -33.86 40.83
N GLY A 92 -25.30 -32.95 39.86
CA GLY A 92 -24.04 -32.73 39.16
C GLY A 92 -23.07 -31.94 40.04
N SER A 93 -21.99 -32.57 40.50
CA SER A 93 -20.97 -31.94 41.35
C SER A 93 -20.46 -30.59 40.77
N PRO A 94 -20.43 -29.50 41.57
CA PRO A 94 -20.07 -28.14 41.14
C PRO A 94 -18.74 -28.04 40.37
N THR A 95 -17.82 -28.96 40.65
CA THR A 95 -16.47 -29.00 40.09
C THR A 95 -16.44 -29.27 38.58
N LYS A 96 -17.49 -29.87 37.99
CA LYS A 96 -17.56 -30.10 36.53
C LYS A 96 -18.16 -28.94 35.75
N ALA A 97 -18.97 -28.08 36.38
CA ALA A 97 -19.53 -26.88 35.75
C ALA A 97 -18.45 -25.78 35.61
N GLN A 98 -17.68 -25.51 36.67
CA GLN A 98 -16.59 -24.52 36.65
C GLN A 98 -15.47 -24.86 35.65
N ARG A 99 -15.21 -26.15 35.37
CA ARG A 99 -14.20 -26.56 34.38
C ARG A 99 -14.61 -26.32 32.93
N LYS A 100 -15.91 -26.20 32.63
CA LYS A 100 -16.37 -25.85 31.28
C LYS A 100 -16.35 -24.34 31.03
N GLU A 101 -16.60 -23.53 32.06
CA GLU A 101 -16.57 -22.06 31.94
C GLU A 101 -15.14 -21.50 31.80
N THR A 102 -14.14 -22.14 32.42
CA THR A 102 -12.74 -21.66 32.33
C THR A 102 -12.15 -21.80 30.92
N LYS A 103 -12.55 -22.79 30.12
CA LYS A 103 -12.05 -22.93 28.73
C LYS A 103 -12.61 -21.88 27.76
N THR A 104 -13.77 -21.30 28.04
CA THR A 104 -14.34 -20.21 27.23
C THR A 104 -13.82 -18.82 27.63
N SER A 105 -13.07 -18.70 28.73
CA SER A 105 -12.67 -17.41 29.31
C SER A 105 -11.52 -16.70 28.57
N PHE A 106 -10.72 -17.40 27.77
CA PHE A 106 -9.52 -16.83 27.12
C PHE A 106 -9.77 -16.25 25.72
N ARG A 107 -11.02 -16.06 25.31
CA ARG A 107 -11.30 -15.36 24.04
C ARG A 107 -11.46 -13.87 24.32
N PRO A 108 -10.74 -12.98 23.60
CA PRO A 108 -10.91 -11.55 23.78
C PRO A 108 -12.37 -11.11 23.56
N SER A 109 -12.85 -10.27 24.49
CA SER A 109 -14.19 -9.70 24.41
C SER A 109 -14.28 -8.67 23.28
N ALA A 110 -15.49 -8.32 22.85
CA ALA A 110 -15.69 -7.23 21.90
C ALA A 110 -15.15 -5.88 22.43
N LYS A 111 -15.22 -5.67 23.75
CA LYS A 111 -14.69 -4.48 24.42
C LYS A 111 -13.16 -4.46 24.38
N ALA A 112 -12.51 -5.58 24.64
CA ALA A 112 -11.06 -5.74 24.53
C ALA A 112 -10.58 -5.51 23.08
N SER A 113 -11.26 -6.09 22.08
CA SER A 113 -10.92 -5.86 20.66
C SER A 113 -11.01 -4.39 20.26
N GLU A 114 -12.04 -3.68 20.73
CA GLU A 114 -12.19 -2.26 20.48
C GLU A 114 -11.13 -1.41 21.21
N ALA A 115 -10.85 -1.72 22.48
CA ALA A 115 -9.80 -1.06 23.25
C ALA A 115 -8.42 -1.25 22.61
N ALA A 116 -8.10 -2.45 22.13
CA ALA A 116 -6.85 -2.74 21.44
C ALA A 116 -6.68 -1.92 20.15
N ARG A 117 -7.74 -1.76 19.34
CA ARG A 117 -7.71 -0.92 18.13
C ARG A 117 -7.44 0.55 18.45
N ARG A 118 -8.07 1.07 19.51
CA ARG A 118 -7.86 2.45 19.97
C ARG A 118 -6.43 2.65 20.48
N LEU A 119 -5.92 1.69 21.25
CA LEU A 119 -4.56 1.74 21.77
C LEU A 119 -3.52 1.65 20.64
N LEU A 120 -3.68 0.74 19.67
CA LEU A 120 -2.80 0.67 18.50
C LEU A 120 -2.77 2.02 17.75
N SER A 121 -3.93 2.63 17.52
CA SER A 121 -4.02 3.96 16.90
C SER A 121 -3.30 5.03 17.73
N SER A 122 -3.43 4.98 19.07
CA SER A 122 -2.76 5.91 19.99
C SER A 122 -1.25 5.71 20.01
N TYR A 123 -0.76 4.48 19.93
CA TYR A 123 0.65 4.15 19.76
C TYR A 123 1.20 4.72 18.44
N ALA A 124 0.47 4.60 17.33
CA ALA A 124 0.91 5.17 16.05
C ALA A 124 1.13 6.70 16.14
N MET A 125 0.33 7.40 16.94
CA MET A 125 0.49 8.84 17.18
C MET A 125 1.64 9.16 18.13
N THR A 126 1.87 8.33 19.15
CA THR A 126 2.79 8.64 20.26
C THR A 126 4.22 8.15 20.02
N ASN A 127 4.37 6.96 19.46
CA ASN A 127 5.64 6.25 19.37
C ASN A 127 6.23 6.25 17.97
N LEU A 128 7.52 5.92 17.86
CA LEU A 128 8.22 5.81 16.59
C LEU A 128 7.71 4.60 15.79
N PRO A 129 7.49 4.75 14.47
CA PRO A 129 7.03 3.66 13.61
C PRO A 129 7.89 2.39 13.68
N GLU A 130 9.22 2.55 13.77
CA GLU A 130 10.17 1.43 13.84
C GLU A 130 9.91 0.56 15.08
N GLY A 131 9.63 1.20 16.22
CA GLY A 131 9.39 0.52 17.48
C GLY A 131 8.10 -0.30 17.51
N LEU A 132 7.16 0.01 16.62
CA LEU A 132 5.88 -0.69 16.48
C LEU A 132 5.92 -1.76 15.38
N ILE A 133 6.55 -1.47 14.24
CA ILE A 133 6.65 -2.40 13.10
C ILE A 133 7.50 -3.64 13.43
N ARG A 134 8.42 -3.58 14.40
CA ARG A 134 9.16 -4.77 14.86
C ARG A 134 8.27 -5.92 15.36
N ALA A 135 7.01 -5.63 15.67
CA ALA A 135 6.04 -6.63 16.11
C ALA A 135 5.45 -7.44 14.95
N ILE A 136 5.49 -6.94 13.71
CA ILE A 136 4.85 -7.59 12.56
C ILE A 136 5.89 -8.28 11.66
N PRO A 137 5.51 -9.33 10.91
CA PRO A 137 6.41 -9.95 9.95
C PRO A 137 6.88 -8.95 8.89
N CYS A 138 8.16 -9.02 8.55
CA CYS A 138 8.80 -8.22 7.51
C CYS A 138 9.78 -9.09 6.72
N TYR A 139 10.02 -8.75 5.46
CA TYR A 139 11.06 -9.40 4.70
C TYR A 139 12.43 -8.93 5.19
N LYS A 140 13.37 -9.87 5.33
CA LYS A 140 14.77 -9.54 5.65
C LYS A 140 15.32 -8.62 4.56
N LEU A 141 15.96 -7.54 4.99
CA LEU A 141 16.71 -6.66 4.11
C LEU A 141 18.10 -7.23 3.88
N THR A 142 18.64 -7.08 2.67
CA THR A 142 20.06 -7.36 2.44
C THR A 142 20.92 -6.29 3.15
N GLU A 143 22.21 -6.59 3.35
CA GLU A 143 23.15 -5.62 3.91
C GLU A 143 23.26 -4.36 3.03
N SER A 144 23.24 -4.55 1.70
CA SER A 144 23.23 -3.44 0.74
C SER A 144 21.94 -2.61 0.83
N GLU A 145 20.77 -3.23 1.02
CA GLU A 145 19.54 -2.48 1.23
C GLU A 145 19.61 -1.69 2.53
N SER A 146 20.01 -2.34 3.62
CA SER A 146 20.06 -1.76 4.97
C SER A 146 20.99 -0.55 5.07
N THR A 147 22.13 -0.60 4.37
CA THR A 147 23.12 0.50 4.34
C THR A 147 22.68 1.69 3.50
N ASN A 148 21.79 1.50 2.53
CA ASN A 148 21.31 2.54 1.63
C ASN A 148 19.96 3.14 2.06
N LEU A 149 19.40 2.69 3.18
CA LEU A 149 18.16 3.27 3.69
C LEU A 149 18.39 4.69 4.25
N PRO A 150 17.40 5.60 4.15
CA PRO A 150 17.47 6.94 4.73
C PRO A 150 17.63 6.91 6.26
N ARG A 151 17.27 5.78 6.89
CA ARG A 151 17.41 5.54 8.32
C ARG A 151 17.73 4.06 8.57
N PRO A 152 18.66 3.75 9.50
CA PRO A 152 18.86 2.38 9.95
C PRO A 152 17.57 1.85 10.59
N ILE A 153 17.10 0.69 10.13
CA ILE A 153 15.96 0.00 10.74
C ILE A 153 16.50 -1.21 11.49
N ASP A 154 16.34 -1.23 12.82
CA ASP A 154 16.56 -2.43 13.59
C ASP A 154 15.30 -3.31 13.55
N LEU A 155 15.27 -4.20 12.56
CA LEU A 155 14.25 -5.25 12.45
C LEU A 155 14.63 -6.52 13.21
N SER A 156 15.75 -6.52 13.97
CA SER A 156 16.13 -7.69 14.74
C SER A 156 15.19 -7.86 15.92
N VAL A 157 14.29 -8.84 15.79
CA VAL A 157 13.47 -9.29 16.91
C VAL A 157 14.39 -10.05 17.86
N LYS A 158 15.00 -9.34 18.81
CA LYS A 158 15.61 -9.96 19.99
C LYS A 158 14.49 -10.37 20.94
N ASP A 159 13.65 -11.29 20.52
CA ASP A 159 12.76 -11.97 21.46
C ASP A 159 13.67 -12.81 22.34
N GLY A 160 13.95 -12.27 23.54
CA GLY A 160 14.47 -13.08 24.62
C GLY A 160 13.54 -14.28 24.81
N LYS A 161 14.07 -15.40 25.31
CA LYS A 161 13.32 -16.65 25.56
C LYS A 161 12.21 -16.51 26.63
N THR A 162 11.68 -15.32 26.86
CA THR A 162 10.62 -15.02 27.81
C THR A 162 9.29 -15.60 27.33
N GLU A 163 9.03 -16.79 27.84
CA GLU A 163 7.76 -17.23 28.46
C GLU A 163 6.49 -16.92 27.64
N GLU A 164 6.19 -17.84 26.72
CA GLU A 164 4.93 -17.93 25.98
C GLU A 164 3.83 -18.62 26.81
N ASP A 165 3.69 -18.25 28.09
CA ASP A 165 2.82 -18.99 29.02
C ASP A 165 1.34 -18.63 28.84
N SER A 166 1.04 -17.41 28.35
CA SER A 166 -0.34 -17.02 28.03
C SER A 166 -0.82 -17.58 26.70
N VAL A 167 -2.08 -18.04 26.66
CA VAL A 167 -2.78 -18.46 25.43
C VAL A 167 -2.75 -17.37 24.36
N ILE A 168 -2.92 -16.10 24.76
CA ILE A 168 -2.90 -14.98 23.79
C ILE A 168 -1.50 -14.73 23.25
N ALA A 169 -0.45 -14.93 24.06
CA ALA A 169 0.94 -14.82 23.63
C ALA A 169 1.21 -15.85 22.53
N GLN A 170 0.92 -17.13 22.80
CA GLN A 170 1.07 -18.22 21.84
C GLN A 170 0.31 -17.94 20.53
N LYS A 171 -0.94 -17.50 20.63
CA LYS A 171 -1.75 -17.17 19.45
C LYS A 171 -1.25 -15.96 18.67
N SER A 172 -0.69 -14.97 19.35
CA SER A 172 -0.11 -13.80 18.69
C SER A 172 1.20 -14.11 17.95
N VAL A 173 1.94 -15.13 18.38
CA VAL A 173 3.16 -15.60 17.69
C VAL A 173 2.83 -16.22 16.33
N GLU A 174 1.63 -16.81 16.18
CA GLU A 174 1.15 -17.31 14.89
C GLU A 174 1.20 -16.20 13.80
N LEU A 175 0.97 -14.93 14.17
CA LEU A 175 1.04 -13.78 13.24
C LEU A 175 2.42 -13.61 12.57
N LEU A 176 3.51 -14.06 13.20
CA LEU A 176 4.85 -14.01 12.60
C LEU A 176 4.98 -14.97 11.41
N HIS A 177 4.16 -16.01 11.35
CA HIS A 177 4.16 -17.00 10.28
C HIS A 177 3.44 -16.50 9.02
N CYS A 178 2.76 -15.35 9.07
CA CYS A 178 2.11 -14.74 7.90
C CYS A 178 3.11 -14.24 6.85
N GLY A 179 4.40 -14.15 7.18
CA GLY A 179 5.48 -13.80 6.24
C GLY A 179 5.57 -12.32 5.85
N ASN A 180 4.44 -11.61 5.78
CA ASN A 180 4.38 -10.15 5.58
C ASN A 180 3.12 -9.55 6.23
N CYS A 181 3.11 -8.22 6.39
CA CYS A 181 2.00 -7.51 7.01
C CYS A 181 0.68 -7.57 6.20
N TRP A 182 0.74 -7.74 4.87
CA TRP A 182 -0.45 -7.79 4.02
C TRP A 182 -1.27 -9.06 4.26
N ASN A 183 -0.61 -10.17 4.55
CA ASN A 183 -1.28 -11.42 4.92
C ASN A 183 -2.03 -11.33 6.26
N LEU A 184 -1.68 -10.37 7.14
CA LEU A 184 -2.45 -10.12 8.37
C LEU A 184 -3.84 -9.53 8.08
N LEU A 185 -4.04 -8.98 6.88
CA LEU A 185 -5.29 -8.34 6.48
C LEU A 185 -6.30 -9.34 5.93
N LYS A 186 -5.87 -10.55 5.57
CA LYS A 186 -6.73 -11.54 4.93
C LYS A 186 -7.85 -11.99 5.87
N PRO A 187 -9.06 -12.26 5.34
CA PRO A 187 -10.15 -12.81 6.12
C PRO A 187 -9.74 -14.16 6.71
N GLY A 188 -10.35 -14.49 7.85
CA GLY A 188 -10.18 -15.81 8.47
C GLY A 188 -8.92 -16.00 9.30
N LEU A 189 -8.00 -15.01 9.37
CA LEU A 189 -6.76 -15.14 10.12
C LEU A 189 -6.98 -15.55 11.59
N VAL A 190 -8.02 -15.03 12.24
CA VAL A 190 -8.34 -15.28 13.65
C VAL A 190 -9.67 -16.05 13.81
N SER A 191 -10.08 -16.84 12.81
CA SER A 191 -11.30 -17.64 12.89
C SER A 191 -11.16 -18.75 13.94
N GLY A 192 -11.65 -18.46 15.15
CA GLY A 192 -11.59 -19.34 16.30
C GLY A 192 -12.40 -20.63 16.08
N GLY A 193 -11.72 -21.74 15.80
CA GLY A 193 -12.37 -23.04 15.81
C GLY A 193 -11.54 -24.22 15.32
N SER A 194 -10.61 -24.02 14.39
CA SER A 194 -9.80 -25.13 13.86
C SER A 194 -8.33 -24.75 13.79
N ALA A 195 -7.57 -25.23 14.78
CA ALA A 195 -6.13 -25.01 14.90
C ALA A 195 -5.30 -25.66 13.78
N SER A 196 -5.93 -26.33 12.79
CA SER A 196 -5.24 -27.06 11.72
C SER A 196 -5.17 -26.35 10.36
N SER A 197 -5.80 -25.18 10.17
CA SER A 197 -5.92 -24.57 8.83
C SER A 197 -4.86 -23.49 8.50
N TRP A 198 -3.77 -23.41 9.24
CA TRP A 198 -2.64 -22.52 8.92
C TRP A 198 -1.61 -23.19 8.02
N SER A 199 -1.89 -24.40 7.51
CA SER A 199 -1.18 -24.91 6.34
C SER A 199 -1.49 -23.98 5.18
N LEU A 200 -0.73 -22.90 5.11
CA LEU A 200 -0.49 -22.10 3.92
C LEU A 200 -0.48 -23.11 2.79
N GLN A 201 -1.43 -22.98 1.87
CA GLN A 201 -1.37 -23.56 0.55
C GLN A 201 -0.06 -23.06 -0.07
N ALA A 202 1.04 -23.71 0.30
CA ALA A 202 2.29 -23.64 -0.39
C ALA A 202 1.96 -24.29 -1.72
N SER A 203 1.63 -23.43 -2.68
CA SER A 203 1.56 -23.70 -4.11
C SER A 203 2.72 -24.62 -4.49
N GLY A 204 2.45 -25.92 -4.48
CA GLY A 204 3.51 -26.91 -4.35
C GLY A 204 2.96 -28.31 -4.24
N LYS A 205 2.20 -28.72 -5.27
CA LYS A 205 2.17 -30.11 -5.74
C LYS A 205 1.63 -31.11 -4.69
N VAL A 206 0.31 -31.18 -4.51
CA VAL A 206 -0.32 -32.33 -3.85
C VAL A 206 -1.28 -32.99 -4.83
N GLU A 207 -1.05 -34.29 -4.97
CA GLU A 207 -1.79 -35.27 -5.77
C GLU A 207 -3.30 -35.22 -5.51
N GLU A 208 -4.05 -35.03 -6.60
CA GLU A 208 -5.06 -35.96 -7.11
C GLU A 208 -5.55 -37.02 -6.09
N ASP A 209 -6.71 -36.80 -5.47
CA ASP A 209 -7.75 -37.80 -5.09
C ASP A 209 -8.61 -37.44 -3.85
N ALA A 210 -9.06 -36.19 -3.73
CA ALA A 210 -10.18 -35.87 -2.83
C ALA A 210 -11.18 -34.94 -3.51
N TYR A 211 -12.22 -35.54 -4.11
CA TYR A 211 -13.41 -34.87 -4.61
C TYR A 211 -14.24 -34.30 -3.45
N LEU A 212 -13.79 -33.21 -2.85
CA LEU A 212 -14.66 -32.33 -2.09
C LEU A 212 -15.13 -31.24 -3.05
N GLU A 213 -16.45 -31.15 -3.24
CA GLU A 213 -17.11 -30.05 -3.96
C GLU A 213 -16.83 -28.74 -3.21
N GLU A 214 -15.67 -28.15 -3.45
CA GLU A 214 -15.36 -26.78 -3.06
C GLU A 214 -16.21 -25.85 -3.94
N ASP A 215 -17.18 -25.19 -3.31
CA ASP A 215 -18.07 -24.21 -3.95
C ASP A 215 -17.20 -23.08 -4.57
N PRO A 216 -17.06 -23.02 -5.90
CA PRO A 216 -15.97 -22.28 -6.54
C PRO A 216 -16.14 -20.74 -6.56
N ASP A 217 -17.16 -20.20 -5.89
CA ASP A 217 -17.59 -18.80 -6.09
C ASP A 217 -17.49 -17.87 -4.86
N GLU A 218 -17.00 -18.32 -3.71
CA GLU A 218 -16.66 -17.37 -2.63
C GLU A 218 -15.34 -16.66 -2.94
N SER A 219 -15.42 -15.61 -3.77
CA SER A 219 -14.34 -14.65 -3.98
C SER A 219 -13.78 -14.20 -2.62
N GLN A 220 -12.63 -14.73 -2.24
CA GLN A 220 -12.01 -14.43 -0.96
C GLN A 220 -11.64 -12.94 -0.95
N SER A 221 -12.35 -12.15 -0.15
CA SER A 221 -12.05 -10.73 0.05
C SER A 221 -10.57 -10.56 0.43
N VAL A 222 -9.87 -9.60 -0.17
CA VAL A 222 -8.44 -9.36 0.13
C VAL A 222 -8.26 -8.84 1.56
N VAL A 223 -9.24 -8.08 2.07
CA VAL A 223 -9.20 -7.49 3.41
C VAL A 223 -10.42 -7.97 4.20
N GLY A 224 -10.18 -8.67 5.30
CA GLY A 224 -11.22 -9.14 6.21
C GLY A 224 -11.94 -7.99 6.91
N ASP A 225 -13.21 -8.21 7.28
CA ASP A 225 -14.06 -7.18 7.88
C ASP A 225 -13.50 -6.58 9.18
N THR A 226 -12.77 -7.36 9.96
CA THR A 226 -12.13 -6.91 11.21
C THR A 226 -10.75 -6.28 10.99
N ALA A 227 -10.18 -6.37 9.79
CA ALA A 227 -8.81 -5.93 9.49
C ALA A 227 -8.71 -4.48 8.99
N TRP A 228 -9.82 -3.81 8.66
CA TRP A 228 -9.79 -2.40 8.22
C TRP A 228 -9.14 -1.42 9.21
N PRO A 229 -9.37 -1.54 10.54
CA PRO A 229 -8.64 -0.73 11.52
C PRO A 229 -7.13 -1.01 11.51
N LEU A 230 -6.72 -2.26 11.31
CA LEU A 230 -5.31 -2.63 11.22
C LEU A 230 -4.66 -2.05 9.95
N LEU A 231 -5.35 -2.09 8.80
CA LEU A 231 -4.88 -1.42 7.58
C LEU A 231 -4.69 0.08 7.81
N THR A 232 -5.65 0.73 8.48
CA THR A 232 -5.55 2.16 8.84
C THR A 232 -4.32 2.43 9.71
N TRP A 233 -4.06 1.57 10.70
CA TRP A 233 -2.89 1.65 11.56
C TRP A 233 -1.58 1.49 10.78
N LEU A 234 -1.46 0.46 9.95
CA LEU A 234 -0.27 0.22 9.10
C LEU A 234 0.05 1.41 8.19
N ILE A 235 -0.95 1.92 7.47
CA ILE A 235 -0.78 3.09 6.58
C ILE A 235 -0.32 4.31 7.39
N THR A 236 -0.89 4.52 8.58
CA THR A 236 -0.50 5.64 9.45
C THR A 236 0.95 5.52 9.92
N LEU A 237 1.43 4.31 10.22
CA LEU A 237 2.84 4.08 10.54
C LEU A 237 3.76 4.38 9.36
N PHE A 238 3.40 3.92 8.15
CA PHE A 238 4.20 4.17 6.95
C PHE A 238 4.24 5.66 6.57
N GLU A 239 3.12 6.38 6.68
CA GLU A 239 3.11 7.84 6.46
C GLU A 239 3.94 8.58 7.50
N LYS A 240 3.86 8.17 8.77
CA LYS A 240 4.69 8.74 9.83
C LYS A 240 6.17 8.48 9.58
N ASP A 241 6.54 7.26 9.18
CA ASP A 241 7.91 6.92 8.82
C ASP A 241 8.42 7.76 7.63
N GLU A 242 7.62 7.88 6.57
CA GLU A 242 7.91 8.75 5.44
C GLU A 242 8.07 10.22 5.87
N SER A 243 7.33 10.68 6.88
CA SER A 243 7.45 12.05 7.41
C SER A 243 8.70 12.33 8.23
N LEU A 244 9.33 11.30 8.77
CA LEU A 244 10.56 11.41 9.55
C LEU A 244 11.82 11.52 8.66
N VAL A 245 11.70 11.25 7.36
CA VAL A 245 12.78 11.45 6.38
C VAL A 245 12.97 12.96 6.13
N LYS A 246 14.06 13.52 6.66
CA LYS A 246 14.39 14.96 6.58
C LYS A 246 15.08 15.37 5.29
N ASP A 247 15.73 14.44 4.60
CA ASP A 247 16.52 14.73 3.41
C ASP A 247 15.65 14.69 2.15
N GLU A 248 15.31 15.87 1.63
CA GLU A 248 14.55 15.98 0.37
C GLU A 248 15.35 15.45 -0.83
N SER A 249 16.68 15.42 -0.76
CA SER A 249 17.54 15.05 -1.89
C SER A 249 17.49 13.56 -2.23
N GLN A 250 17.22 12.70 -1.26
CA GLN A 250 17.10 11.24 -1.45
C GLN A 250 15.69 10.81 -1.87
N GLY A 251 14.76 11.76 -1.96
CA GLY A 251 13.35 11.49 -2.15
C GLY A 251 12.70 10.96 -0.88
N ARG A 252 11.51 11.47 -0.59
CA ARG A 252 10.75 11.11 0.60
C ARG A 252 9.99 9.81 0.35
N TYR A 253 10.32 8.75 1.09
CA TYR A 253 9.62 7.46 1.06
C TYR A 253 9.70 6.74 2.42
N SER A 254 8.78 5.79 2.67
CA SER A 254 8.82 4.94 3.87
C SER A 254 9.73 3.74 3.68
N ALA A 255 10.79 3.66 4.49
CA ALA A 255 11.69 2.51 4.53
C ALA A 255 11.03 1.29 5.20
N LEU A 256 10.07 1.52 6.12
CA LEU A 256 9.26 0.46 6.69
C LEU A 256 8.34 -0.18 5.64
N LEU A 257 7.69 0.61 4.78
CA LEU A 257 6.92 0.07 3.66
C LEU A 257 7.81 -0.71 2.68
N PHE A 258 9.02 -0.21 2.39
CA PHE A 258 9.98 -0.92 1.54
C PHE A 258 10.29 -2.33 2.05
N SER A 259 10.47 -2.49 3.37
CA SER A 259 10.72 -3.79 4.02
C SER A 259 9.56 -4.79 3.89
N GLN A 260 8.36 -4.31 3.52
CA GLN A 260 7.15 -5.11 3.33
C GLN A 260 6.93 -5.54 1.87
N ILE A 261 7.83 -5.18 0.95
CA ILE A 261 7.82 -5.60 -0.46
C ILE A 261 8.76 -6.78 -0.63
N LYS A 262 8.31 -7.89 -1.22
CA LYS A 262 9.21 -9.05 -1.45
C LYS A 262 10.23 -8.72 -2.55
N SER A 263 11.48 -9.16 -2.37
CA SER A 263 12.41 -9.23 -3.52
C SER A 263 11.97 -10.34 -4.48
N SER A 264 12.16 -10.11 -5.77
CA SER A 264 12.02 -11.19 -6.75
C SER A 264 13.21 -12.14 -6.60
N ASP A 265 12.99 -13.44 -6.76
CA ASP A 265 14.02 -14.44 -6.52
C ASP A 265 15.24 -14.17 -7.43
N GLY A 266 16.40 -13.89 -6.83
CA GLY A 266 17.64 -13.54 -7.55
C GLY A 266 17.77 -12.07 -7.98
N SER A 267 16.79 -11.20 -7.72
CA SER A 267 16.87 -9.76 -8.00
C SER A 267 17.45 -9.00 -6.81
N MET A 268 18.32 -8.02 -7.09
CA MET A 268 18.74 -7.02 -6.10
C MET A 268 17.68 -5.95 -5.85
N THR A 269 16.68 -5.83 -6.74
CA THR A 269 15.60 -4.85 -6.60
C THR A 269 14.30 -5.51 -6.14
N ARG A 270 13.63 -4.86 -5.20
CA ARG A 270 12.28 -5.23 -4.76
C ARG A 270 11.28 -4.77 -5.80
N SER A 271 10.53 -5.72 -6.33
CA SER A 271 9.64 -5.51 -7.48
C SER A 271 8.24 -6.08 -7.26
N ASN A 272 8.05 -6.93 -6.24
CA ASN A 272 6.77 -7.58 -6.01
C ASN A 272 5.84 -6.70 -5.14
N ALA A 273 5.21 -5.72 -5.79
CA ALA A 273 4.19 -4.86 -5.19
C ALA A 273 2.77 -5.44 -5.29
N GLU A 274 2.61 -6.72 -5.64
CA GLU A 274 1.31 -7.32 -5.93
C GLU A 274 0.37 -7.31 -4.72
N ALA A 275 0.85 -7.77 -3.55
CA ALA A 275 0.04 -7.81 -2.34
C ALA A 275 -0.50 -6.41 -1.90
N PRO A 276 0.32 -5.34 -1.79
CA PRO A 276 -0.22 -4.02 -1.47
C PRO A 276 -1.10 -3.45 -2.59
N LEU A 277 -0.84 -3.76 -3.87
CA LEU A 277 -1.73 -3.34 -4.96
C LEU A 277 -3.10 -3.99 -4.86
N GLN A 278 -3.18 -5.28 -4.54
CA GLN A 278 -4.46 -5.96 -4.31
C GLN A 278 -5.26 -5.31 -3.16
N VAL A 279 -4.57 -4.87 -2.09
CA VAL A 279 -5.20 -4.11 -1.00
C VAL A 279 -5.70 -2.75 -1.49
N VAL A 280 -4.93 -2.04 -2.32
CA VAL A 280 -5.38 -0.78 -2.94
C VAL A 280 -6.63 -1.01 -3.77
N ILE A 281 -6.63 -2.00 -4.68
CA ILE A 281 -7.79 -2.31 -5.52
C ILE A 281 -9.01 -2.67 -4.67
N ALA A 282 -8.83 -3.55 -3.69
CA ALA A 282 -9.90 -3.93 -2.77
C ALA A 282 -10.49 -2.72 -2.05
N CYS A 283 -9.68 -1.71 -1.68
CA CYS A 283 -10.17 -0.44 -1.11
C CYS A 283 -11.07 0.36 -2.07
N TYR A 284 -10.77 0.35 -3.37
CA TYR A 284 -11.53 1.06 -4.40
C TYR A 284 -12.81 0.34 -4.83
N GLU A 285 -12.90 -0.97 -4.57
CA GLU A 285 -14.12 -1.75 -4.82
C GLU A 285 -15.16 -1.63 -3.70
N GLN A 286 -14.77 -1.12 -2.53
CA GLN A 286 -15.69 -0.92 -1.41
C GLN A 286 -16.64 0.25 -1.68
N SER A 287 -17.84 0.21 -1.10
CA SER A 287 -18.74 1.38 -1.15
C SER A 287 -18.38 2.47 -0.14
N ASP A 288 -17.71 2.13 0.97
CA ASP A 288 -17.34 3.09 2.04
C ASP A 288 -16.25 4.06 1.55
N SER A 289 -16.52 5.37 1.58
CA SER A 289 -15.58 6.43 1.20
C SER A 289 -14.30 6.44 2.05
N ARG A 290 -14.37 6.01 3.31
CA ARG A 290 -13.20 5.92 4.19
C ARG A 290 -12.24 4.84 3.72
N ARG A 291 -12.77 3.69 3.26
CA ARG A 291 -11.94 2.60 2.72
C ARG A 291 -11.26 3.01 1.42
N HIS A 292 -11.97 3.72 0.54
CA HIS A 292 -11.38 4.35 -0.65
C HIS A 292 -10.20 5.27 -0.29
N TYR A 293 -10.38 6.11 0.72
CA TYR A 293 -9.33 7.02 1.18
C TYR A 293 -8.09 6.28 1.69
N LEU A 294 -8.24 5.11 2.31
CA LEU A 294 -7.10 4.24 2.65
C LEU A 294 -6.36 3.76 1.40
N GLY A 295 -7.08 3.34 0.36
CA GLY A 295 -6.51 2.98 -0.94
C GLY A 295 -5.71 4.12 -1.57
N GLN A 296 -6.26 5.34 -1.53
CA GLN A 296 -5.57 6.54 -2.00
C GLN A 296 -4.25 6.80 -1.23
N ARG A 297 -4.31 6.76 0.11
CA ARG A 297 -3.14 6.93 0.98
C ARG A 297 -2.06 5.89 0.70
N LEU A 298 -2.43 4.62 0.60
CA LEU A 298 -1.50 3.53 0.30
C LEU A 298 -0.90 3.68 -1.11
N MET A 299 -1.69 4.03 -2.12
CA MET A 299 -1.19 4.25 -3.47
C MET A 299 -0.18 5.42 -3.51
N ARG A 300 -0.42 6.50 -2.76
CA ARG A 300 0.53 7.60 -2.62
C ARG A 300 1.87 7.12 -2.05
N LEU A 301 1.85 6.31 -0.99
CA LEU A 301 3.05 5.74 -0.40
C LEU A 301 3.81 4.85 -1.41
N LEU A 302 3.11 4.03 -2.19
CA LEU A 302 3.73 3.18 -3.23
C LEU A 302 4.36 4.01 -4.35
N ILE A 303 3.74 5.13 -4.75
CA ILE A 303 4.32 6.07 -5.73
C ILE A 303 5.55 6.75 -5.14
N ASN A 304 5.51 7.18 -3.89
CA ASN A 304 6.66 7.79 -3.23
C ASN A 304 7.81 6.79 -3.08
N LEU A 305 7.50 5.51 -2.85
CA LEU A 305 8.47 4.42 -2.78
C LEU A 305 9.31 4.28 -4.05
N THR A 306 8.85 4.75 -5.21
CA THR A 306 9.66 4.76 -6.44
C THR A 306 10.82 5.76 -6.41
N SER A 307 10.95 6.57 -5.35
CA SER A 307 12.19 7.30 -5.07
C SER A 307 13.33 6.36 -4.68
N CYS A 308 13.01 5.21 -4.12
CA CYS A 308 14.00 4.24 -3.69
C CYS A 308 14.62 3.56 -4.92
N THR A 309 15.93 3.69 -5.07
CA THR A 309 16.69 3.10 -6.18
C THR A 309 16.65 1.57 -6.20
N MET A 310 16.35 0.97 -5.05
CA MET A 310 16.22 -0.47 -4.86
C MET A 310 14.79 -0.98 -5.10
N PHE A 311 13.84 -0.09 -5.42
CA PHE A 311 12.46 -0.45 -5.75
C PHE A 311 12.20 -0.26 -7.25
N SER A 312 11.62 -1.28 -7.90
CA SER A 312 11.35 -1.24 -9.34
C SER A 312 10.05 -0.50 -9.67
N ALA A 313 10.18 0.78 -10.02
CA ALA A 313 9.09 1.62 -10.51
C ALA A 313 8.35 1.01 -11.72
N LEU A 314 9.10 0.39 -12.64
CA LEU A 314 8.55 -0.24 -13.85
C LEU A 314 7.75 -1.51 -13.53
N ALA A 315 8.16 -2.28 -12.53
CA ALA A 315 7.42 -3.44 -12.07
C ALA A 315 6.08 -3.01 -11.43
N LEU A 316 6.10 -1.98 -10.58
CA LEU A 316 4.87 -1.38 -10.03
C LEU A 316 3.92 -0.93 -11.15
N LEU A 317 4.43 -0.21 -12.16
CA LEU A 317 3.64 0.20 -13.32
C LEU A 317 3.04 -0.99 -14.07
N ALA A 318 3.81 -2.07 -14.26
CA ALA A 318 3.35 -3.28 -14.94
C ALA A 318 2.21 -3.95 -14.18
N SER A 319 2.41 -4.24 -12.90
CA SER A 319 1.40 -4.86 -12.06
C SER A 319 0.13 -4.02 -12.00
N LEU A 320 0.25 -2.70 -11.75
CA LEU A 320 -0.92 -1.83 -11.69
C LEU A 320 -1.67 -1.79 -13.02
N SER A 321 -0.98 -1.68 -14.16
CA SER A 321 -1.64 -1.63 -15.48
C SER A 321 -2.46 -2.89 -15.75
N ASN A 322 -1.99 -4.07 -15.30
CA ASN A 322 -2.74 -5.32 -15.41
C ASN A 322 -4.00 -5.33 -14.53
N HIS A 323 -3.95 -4.72 -13.34
CA HIS A 323 -5.15 -4.59 -12.48
C HIS A 323 -6.15 -3.59 -13.05
N LEU A 324 -5.69 -2.47 -13.62
CA LEU A 324 -6.57 -1.44 -14.19
C LEU A 324 -7.38 -1.93 -15.40
N THR A 325 -6.94 -2.98 -16.10
CA THR A 325 -7.74 -3.58 -17.18
C THR A 325 -8.91 -4.42 -16.66
N MET A 326 -8.89 -4.81 -15.39
CA MET A 326 -9.93 -5.62 -14.74
C MET A 326 -10.96 -4.77 -13.98
N LEU A 327 -10.68 -3.49 -13.73
CA LEU A 327 -11.59 -2.61 -12.99
C LEU A 327 -12.81 -2.19 -13.80
N SER A 328 -13.92 -1.98 -13.10
CA SER A 328 -15.08 -1.30 -13.67
C SER A 328 -14.75 0.14 -14.05
N THR A 329 -15.46 0.70 -15.04
CA THR A 329 -15.20 2.08 -15.51
C THR A 329 -15.29 3.12 -14.40
N THR A 330 -16.25 2.98 -13.50
CA THR A 330 -16.47 3.90 -12.38
C THR A 330 -15.31 3.83 -11.39
N THR A 331 -14.88 2.61 -11.04
CA THR A 331 -13.73 2.38 -10.16
C THR A 331 -12.43 2.89 -10.79
N LEU A 332 -12.21 2.63 -12.09
CA LEU A 332 -11.05 3.08 -12.85
C LEU A 332 -10.96 4.62 -12.91
N SER A 333 -12.07 5.29 -13.25
CA SER A 333 -12.12 6.76 -13.30
C SER A 333 -11.82 7.39 -11.95
N LYS A 334 -12.41 6.82 -10.88
CA LYS A 334 -12.17 7.28 -9.52
C LYS A 334 -10.72 7.06 -9.09
N PHE A 335 -10.18 5.86 -9.31
CA PHE A 335 -8.80 5.52 -9.01
C PHE A 335 -7.83 6.50 -9.67
N LEU A 336 -7.98 6.74 -10.99
CA LEU A 336 -7.11 7.65 -11.71
C LEU A 336 -7.26 9.09 -11.20
N SER A 337 -8.47 9.53 -10.88
CA SER A 337 -8.73 10.87 -10.34
C SER A 337 -8.08 11.11 -8.97
N ASP A 338 -8.04 10.09 -8.12
CA ASP A 338 -7.52 10.16 -6.76
C ASP A 338 -5.99 10.05 -6.67
N LEU A 339 -5.29 9.74 -7.77
CA LEU A 339 -3.83 9.70 -7.82
C LEU A 339 -3.20 11.05 -7.43
N PRO A 340 -2.06 11.06 -6.71
CA PRO A 340 -1.43 12.29 -6.25
C PRO A 340 -1.11 13.26 -7.39
N THR A 341 -1.38 14.55 -7.17
CA THR A 341 -1.08 15.64 -8.12
C THR A 341 0.34 16.20 -7.98
N THR A 342 1.21 15.54 -7.22
CA THR A 342 2.64 15.88 -7.19
C THR A 342 3.26 15.66 -8.56
N SER A 343 4.38 16.31 -8.90
CA SER A 343 5.04 16.10 -10.20
C SER A 343 5.33 14.60 -10.46
N ARG A 344 5.81 13.88 -9.44
CA ARG A 344 5.98 12.41 -9.50
C ARG A 344 4.66 11.65 -9.69
N GLY A 345 3.60 12.00 -8.95
CA GLY A 345 2.30 11.35 -9.08
C GLY A 345 1.66 11.57 -10.44
N THR A 346 1.86 12.76 -11.01
CA THR A 346 1.41 13.10 -12.37
C THR A 346 2.20 12.33 -13.42
N ALA A 347 3.53 12.24 -13.28
CA ALA A 347 4.38 11.40 -14.14
C ALA A 347 4.00 9.91 -14.07
N PHE A 348 3.73 9.40 -12.86
CA PHE A 348 3.21 8.06 -12.66
C PHE A 348 1.89 7.84 -13.39
N LYS A 349 0.93 8.76 -13.20
CA LYS A 349 -0.39 8.72 -13.83
C LYS A 349 -0.29 8.69 -15.36
N ALA A 350 0.55 9.53 -15.95
CA ALA A 350 0.79 9.52 -17.40
C ALA A 350 1.36 8.18 -17.87
N ALA A 351 2.38 7.66 -17.19
CA ALA A 351 3.02 6.38 -17.54
C ALA A 351 2.06 5.17 -17.41
N VAL A 352 1.24 5.12 -16.35
CA VAL A 352 0.22 4.08 -16.18
C VAL A 352 -0.83 4.15 -17.28
N CYS A 353 -1.32 5.34 -17.61
CA CYS A 353 -2.34 5.50 -18.64
C CYS A 353 -1.80 5.13 -20.04
N ASP A 354 -0.59 5.57 -20.38
CA ASP A 354 0.10 5.20 -21.62
C ASP A 354 0.25 3.68 -21.74
N LYS A 355 0.76 3.03 -20.68
CA LYS A 355 0.92 1.58 -20.65
C LYS A 355 -0.40 0.84 -20.79
N THR A 356 -1.44 1.28 -20.06
CA THR A 356 -2.78 0.68 -20.10
C THR A 356 -3.40 0.79 -21.49
N LEU A 357 -3.30 1.96 -22.14
CA LEU A 357 -3.77 2.14 -23.52
C LEU A 357 -2.96 1.33 -24.52
N GLY A 358 -1.65 1.22 -24.35
CA GLY A 358 -0.80 0.37 -25.17
C GLY A 358 -1.26 -1.10 -25.17
N HIS A 359 -1.64 -1.63 -24.00
CA HIS A 359 -2.21 -2.97 -23.88
C HIS A 359 -3.59 -3.09 -24.56
N ARG A 360 -4.48 -2.11 -24.36
CA ARG A 360 -5.86 -2.17 -24.86
C ARG A 360 -5.99 -1.93 -26.37
N LEU A 361 -5.20 -1.02 -26.93
CA LEU A 361 -5.22 -0.71 -28.36
C LEU A 361 -4.61 -1.81 -29.23
N GLY A 362 -4.12 -2.90 -28.62
CA GLY A 362 -3.45 -3.97 -29.35
C GLY A 362 -2.27 -3.44 -30.15
N ALA A 363 -1.70 -2.30 -29.75
CA ALA A 363 -0.41 -1.88 -30.21
C ALA A 363 0.49 -3.03 -29.81
N VAL A 364 0.81 -3.88 -30.78
CA VAL A 364 1.83 -4.92 -30.66
C VAL A 364 2.96 -4.14 -30.03
N GLN A 365 3.20 -4.36 -28.73
CA GLN A 365 4.42 -3.89 -28.10
C GLN A 365 5.44 -4.57 -28.99
N GLN A 366 5.98 -3.80 -29.96
CA GLN A 366 6.99 -4.28 -30.87
C GLN A 366 7.99 -4.84 -29.90
N ALA A 367 8.03 -6.17 -29.81
CA ALA A 367 8.75 -6.82 -28.75
C ALA A 367 10.13 -6.22 -28.86
N GLN A 368 10.50 -5.37 -27.90
CA GLN A 368 11.80 -4.75 -27.88
C GLN A 368 12.76 -5.85 -27.41
N ALA A 369 12.74 -6.99 -28.11
CA ALA A 369 13.84 -7.89 -28.36
C ALA A 369 14.93 -7.16 -29.16
N ARG A 370 15.22 -5.91 -28.80
CA ARG A 370 16.57 -5.40 -28.95
C ARG A 370 17.35 -6.07 -27.83
N LYS A 371 17.76 -7.33 -28.09
CA LYS A 371 19.10 -7.77 -27.72
C LYS A 371 20.05 -6.78 -28.37
N VAL A 372 20.21 -5.60 -27.76
CA VAL A 372 21.43 -4.83 -27.93
C VAL A 372 22.46 -5.73 -27.25
N ARG A 373 23.01 -6.67 -28.02
CA ARG A 373 24.35 -7.18 -27.77
C ARG A 373 25.20 -5.93 -27.80
N THR A 374 25.40 -5.30 -26.65
CA THR A 374 26.51 -4.40 -26.42
C THR A 374 27.72 -5.21 -26.81
N ALA A 375 28.22 -4.97 -28.02
CA ALA A 375 29.55 -5.36 -28.40
C ALA A 375 30.43 -4.79 -27.29
N GLN A 376 30.99 -5.67 -26.45
CA GLN A 376 31.99 -5.25 -25.49
C GLN A 376 33.03 -4.45 -26.28
N PRO A 377 33.28 -3.17 -25.96
CA PRO A 377 34.36 -2.44 -26.60
C PRO A 377 35.63 -3.22 -26.30
N LYS A 378 36.23 -3.76 -27.36
CA LYS A 378 37.51 -4.45 -27.32
C LYS A 378 38.50 -3.43 -26.77
N ALA A 379 39.07 -3.73 -25.59
CA ALA A 379 40.00 -2.83 -24.89
C ALA A 379 41.15 -2.47 -25.83
N THR A 380 41.16 -1.23 -26.31
CA THR A 380 42.35 -0.61 -26.88
C THR A 380 43.16 -0.06 -25.72
N ASP A 381 44.34 -0.65 -25.50
CA ASP A 381 45.37 -0.16 -24.59
C ASP A 381 45.66 1.31 -24.88
N GLY A 382 45.26 2.19 -23.97
CA GLY A 382 45.34 3.63 -24.16
C GLY A 382 45.27 4.37 -22.83
N THR A 383 46.45 4.52 -22.21
CA THR A 383 46.89 5.61 -21.33
C THR A 383 46.11 5.84 -20.02
N PRO A 384 46.78 5.81 -18.84
CA PRO A 384 46.15 5.99 -17.53
C PRO A 384 45.79 7.46 -17.28
N GLY A 385 44.65 7.91 -17.81
CA GLY A 385 44.01 9.17 -17.43
C GLY A 385 43.03 8.94 -16.28
N SER A 386 43.34 9.45 -15.10
CA SER A 386 42.54 9.32 -13.87
C SER A 386 41.08 9.76 -14.09
N PRO A 387 40.08 8.86 -14.00
CA PRO A 387 38.68 9.24 -14.17
C PRO A 387 38.19 10.04 -12.95
N SER A 388 37.78 11.28 -13.19
CA SER A 388 37.18 12.15 -12.18
C SER A 388 35.88 11.53 -11.64
N LYS A 389 35.91 11.09 -10.37
CA LYS A 389 34.76 10.53 -9.62
C LYS A 389 33.53 11.45 -9.57
N ALA A 390 33.66 12.73 -9.94
CA ALA A 390 32.57 13.70 -9.92
C ALA A 390 31.54 13.49 -11.05
N ALA A 391 31.95 13.04 -12.24
CA ALA A 391 31.03 12.86 -13.37
C ALA A 391 30.12 11.63 -13.22
N ALA A 392 30.61 10.56 -12.57
CA ALA A 392 29.83 9.34 -12.35
C ALA A 392 28.65 9.54 -11.37
N ARG A 393 28.74 10.46 -10.41
CA ARG A 393 27.66 10.75 -9.46
C ARG A 393 26.49 11.52 -10.09
N SER A 394 26.74 12.38 -11.09
CA SER A 394 25.69 13.18 -11.74
C SER A 394 24.83 12.36 -12.71
N ALA A 395 25.40 11.34 -13.36
CA ALA A 395 24.65 10.46 -14.27
C ALA A 395 23.68 9.50 -13.53
N LEU A 396 23.96 9.15 -12.28
CA LEU A 396 23.12 8.26 -11.45
C LEU A 396 21.87 8.94 -10.87
N GLN A 397 21.79 10.27 -10.87
CA GLN A 397 20.62 10.99 -10.31
C GLN A 397 19.47 11.19 -11.31
N LYS A 398 19.68 10.95 -12.62
CA LYS A 398 18.70 11.31 -13.67
C LYS A 398 17.70 10.21 -14.07
N SER A 399 17.76 8.98 -13.56
CA SER A 399 17.05 7.84 -14.17
C SER A 399 15.84 7.26 -13.42
N TYR A 400 15.33 7.90 -12.38
CA TYR A 400 14.18 7.38 -11.62
C TYR A 400 12.84 8.05 -11.95
N THR A 401 12.78 8.74 -13.09
CA THR A 401 11.54 9.31 -13.62
C THR A 401 10.75 8.23 -14.33
N PHE A 402 9.44 8.18 -14.09
CA PHE A 402 8.54 7.35 -14.88
C PHE A 402 8.67 7.73 -16.36
N PRO A 403 8.60 6.77 -17.29
CA PRO A 403 8.62 7.09 -18.71
C PRO A 403 7.37 7.91 -19.04
N VAL A 404 7.55 9.22 -19.22
CA VAL A 404 6.47 10.12 -19.65
C VAL A 404 6.38 10.02 -21.17
N PRO A 405 5.20 9.77 -21.74
CA PRO A 405 5.04 9.72 -23.19
C PRO A 405 5.35 11.09 -23.80
N SER A 406 6.06 11.08 -24.92
CA SER A 406 6.38 12.32 -25.63
C SER A 406 5.13 12.95 -26.23
N SER A 407 5.18 14.25 -26.52
CA SER A 407 4.11 14.98 -27.21
C SER A 407 3.69 14.30 -28.51
N ALA A 408 4.67 13.80 -29.28
CA ALA A 408 4.42 13.06 -30.51
C ALA A 408 3.67 11.75 -30.28
N LYS A 409 4.01 11.01 -29.20
CA LYS A 409 3.33 9.78 -28.85
C LYS A 409 1.88 10.02 -28.45
N ILE A 410 1.61 11.10 -27.72
CA ILE A 410 0.24 11.49 -27.33
C ILE A 410 -0.60 11.79 -28.58
N MET A 411 -0.06 12.53 -29.55
CA MET A 411 -0.74 12.79 -30.82
C MET A 411 -0.97 11.51 -31.64
N GLU A 412 -0.02 10.56 -31.63
CA GLU A 412 -0.17 9.24 -32.25
C GLU A 412 -1.32 8.44 -31.62
N ILE A 413 -1.41 8.45 -30.28
CA ILE A 413 -2.50 7.79 -29.54
C ILE A 413 -3.84 8.43 -29.90
N LEU A 414 -3.95 9.77 -29.85
CA LEU A 414 -5.17 10.48 -30.25
C LEU A 414 -5.59 10.13 -31.69
N SER A 415 -4.64 10.14 -32.63
CA SER A 415 -4.88 9.76 -34.03
C SER A 415 -5.33 8.30 -34.19
N SER A 416 -4.83 7.40 -33.34
CA SER A 416 -5.22 5.99 -33.33
C SER A 416 -6.66 5.81 -32.84
N PHE A 417 -7.08 6.58 -31.84
CA PHE A 417 -8.48 6.60 -31.37
C PHE A 417 -9.44 7.11 -32.43
N GLN A 418 -9.07 8.13 -33.21
CA GLN A 418 -9.90 8.63 -34.32
C GLN A 418 -10.18 7.53 -35.36
N LYS A 419 -9.17 6.71 -35.64
CA LYS A 419 -9.25 5.63 -36.64
C LYS A 419 -9.87 4.35 -36.10
N SER A 420 -9.87 4.15 -34.78
CA SER A 420 -10.39 2.92 -34.19
C SER A 420 -11.91 2.86 -34.28
N THR A 421 -12.42 1.69 -34.69
CA THR A 421 -13.85 1.36 -34.66
C THR A 421 -14.26 0.70 -33.35
N LYS A 422 -13.29 0.30 -32.51
CA LYS A 422 -13.49 -0.41 -31.26
C LYS A 422 -12.83 0.38 -30.13
N THR A 423 -13.59 1.25 -29.49
CA THR A 423 -13.16 1.93 -28.26
C THR A 423 -14.26 1.79 -27.22
N SER A 424 -13.87 1.45 -25.99
CA SER A 424 -14.74 1.36 -24.83
C SER A 424 -14.79 2.68 -24.07
N LYS A 425 -15.75 2.82 -23.15
CA LYS A 425 -15.82 3.97 -22.23
C LYS A 425 -14.53 4.11 -21.40
N ASP A 426 -13.98 2.99 -20.94
CA ASP A 426 -12.74 2.96 -20.18
C ASP A 426 -11.58 3.58 -20.97
N ASP A 427 -11.50 3.31 -22.27
CA ASP A 427 -10.43 3.81 -23.11
C ASP A 427 -10.44 5.34 -23.16
N PHE A 428 -11.63 5.96 -23.22
CA PHE A 428 -11.78 7.42 -23.12
C PHE A 428 -11.43 7.95 -21.73
N VAL A 429 -11.76 7.24 -20.65
CA VAL A 429 -11.37 7.62 -19.28
C VAL A 429 -9.85 7.62 -19.12
N VAL A 430 -9.19 6.56 -19.57
CA VAL A 430 -7.72 6.44 -19.49
C VAL A 430 -7.06 7.48 -20.38
N LEU A 431 -7.57 7.69 -21.60
CA LEU A 431 -7.07 8.73 -22.51
C LEU A 431 -7.24 10.13 -21.95
N PHE A 432 -8.38 10.44 -21.34
CA PHE A 432 -8.61 11.71 -20.67
C PHE A 432 -7.55 11.98 -19.61
N HIS A 433 -7.33 11.01 -18.71
CA HIS A 433 -6.34 11.16 -17.64
C HIS A 433 -4.90 11.20 -18.17
N LEU A 434 -4.60 10.48 -19.26
CA LEU A 434 -3.30 10.57 -19.94
C LEU A 434 -3.03 11.98 -20.44
N VAL A 435 -3.96 12.56 -21.21
CA VAL A 435 -3.78 13.89 -21.82
C VAL A 435 -3.68 14.97 -20.75
N VAL A 436 -4.51 14.90 -19.70
CA VAL A 436 -4.42 15.83 -18.55
C VAL A 436 -3.05 15.73 -17.87
N ALA A 437 -2.62 14.53 -17.51
CA ALA A 437 -1.37 14.33 -16.79
C ALA A 437 -0.15 14.76 -17.63
N ALA A 438 -0.11 14.39 -18.90
CA ALA A 438 0.97 14.77 -19.79
C ALA A 438 1.02 16.28 -20.05
N GLY A 439 -0.13 16.94 -20.21
CA GLY A 439 -0.17 18.38 -20.40
C GLY A 439 0.23 19.17 -19.15
N ASP A 440 -0.19 18.71 -17.97
CA ASP A 440 0.25 19.32 -16.70
C ASP A 440 1.78 19.19 -16.52
N LEU A 441 2.38 18.02 -16.86
CA LEU A 441 3.84 17.83 -16.83
C LEU A 441 4.58 18.68 -17.85
N ALA A 442 4.11 18.72 -19.10
CA ALA A 442 4.76 19.49 -20.15
C ALA A 442 4.69 20.99 -19.86
N SER A 443 3.59 21.47 -19.27
CA SER A 443 3.46 22.85 -18.81
C SER A 443 4.42 23.17 -17.65
N GLU A 444 4.64 22.25 -16.72
CA GLU A 444 5.62 22.41 -15.63
C GLU A 444 7.05 22.47 -16.19
N GLN A 445 7.38 21.59 -17.15
CA GLN A 445 8.70 21.52 -17.78
C GLN A 445 9.01 22.73 -18.67
N ALA A 446 8.00 23.30 -19.35
CA ALA A 446 8.16 24.51 -20.15
C ALA A 446 8.68 25.68 -19.31
N ALA A 447 8.31 25.75 -18.03
CA ALA A 447 8.82 26.74 -17.09
C ALA A 447 10.30 26.51 -16.69
N GLN A 448 10.86 25.32 -16.93
CA GLN A 448 12.19 24.90 -16.43
C GLN A 448 13.30 24.93 -17.50
N SER A 449 13.12 25.60 -18.65
CA SER A 449 14.09 25.76 -19.76
C SER A 449 14.58 24.50 -20.50
N ASP A 450 14.33 23.29 -19.96
CA ASP A 450 14.75 21.99 -20.54
C ASP A 450 13.55 21.16 -21.09
N GLY A 451 12.41 21.82 -21.35
CA GLY A 451 11.14 21.16 -21.70
C GLY A 451 11.07 20.63 -23.14
N ASP A 452 10.12 19.71 -23.36
CA ASP A 452 9.76 19.18 -24.69
C ASP A 452 9.34 20.33 -25.63
N ARG A 453 10.24 20.68 -26.55
CA ARG A 453 10.06 21.77 -27.53
C ARG A 453 8.87 21.54 -28.47
N VAL A 454 8.31 20.33 -28.51
CA VAL A 454 7.20 19.98 -29.40
C VAL A 454 5.84 20.32 -28.78
N TRP A 455 5.72 20.34 -27.45
CA TRP A 455 4.43 20.54 -26.78
C TRP A 455 3.86 21.94 -27.01
N ALA A 456 4.68 22.99 -26.81
CA ALA A 456 4.22 24.38 -26.95
C ALA A 456 3.71 24.70 -28.37
N PRO A 457 4.39 24.33 -29.48
CA PRO A 457 3.85 24.48 -30.83
C PRO A 457 2.52 23.75 -31.04
N LEU A 458 2.36 22.53 -30.53
CA LEU A 458 1.11 21.77 -30.67
C LEU A 458 -0.08 22.49 -30.00
N LEU A 459 0.16 23.15 -28.87
CA LEU A 459 -0.82 23.97 -28.16
C LEU A 459 -1.13 25.28 -28.91
N LEU A 460 -0.10 26.03 -29.30
CA LEU A 460 -0.25 27.35 -29.94
C LEU A 460 -0.90 27.25 -31.33
N ASP A 461 -0.57 26.21 -32.09
CA ASP A 461 -1.15 25.97 -33.43
C ASP A 461 -2.59 25.42 -33.34
N GLY A 462 -3.11 25.14 -32.14
CA GLY A 462 -4.44 24.54 -31.94
C GLY A 462 -4.55 23.07 -32.37
N ARG A 463 -3.44 22.42 -32.75
CA ARG A 463 -3.44 21.02 -33.22
C ARG A 463 -3.88 20.04 -32.15
N LEU A 464 -3.43 20.23 -30.90
CA LEU A 464 -3.86 19.39 -29.79
C LEU A 464 -5.36 19.55 -29.51
N GLU A 465 -5.84 20.79 -29.46
CA GLU A 465 -7.26 21.09 -29.23
C GLU A 465 -8.15 20.48 -30.32
N LYS A 466 -7.76 20.62 -31.59
CA LYS A 466 -8.46 20.01 -32.72
C LYS A 466 -8.53 18.49 -32.59
N ALA A 467 -7.41 17.83 -32.28
CA ALA A 467 -7.37 16.38 -32.09
C ALA A 467 -8.27 15.92 -30.92
N ILE A 468 -8.32 16.69 -29.82
CA ILE A 468 -9.20 16.41 -28.67
C ILE A 468 -10.67 16.52 -29.09
N VAL A 469 -11.06 17.57 -29.82
CA VAL A 469 -12.44 17.74 -30.30
C VAL A 469 -12.85 16.59 -31.22
N GLU A 470 -12.00 16.22 -32.18
CA GLU A 470 -12.27 15.11 -33.10
C GLU A 470 -12.43 13.77 -32.35
N VAL A 471 -11.63 13.51 -31.32
CA VAL A 471 -11.71 12.27 -30.54
C VAL A 471 -12.92 12.26 -29.59
N PHE A 472 -13.07 13.28 -28.74
CA PHE A 472 -14.07 13.26 -27.67
C PHE A 472 -15.45 13.70 -28.17
N ALA A 473 -15.52 14.69 -29.06
CA ALA A 473 -16.79 15.20 -29.56
C ALA A 473 -17.28 14.34 -30.73
N ASP A 474 -16.48 14.16 -31.78
CA ASP A 474 -16.98 13.49 -32.99
C ASP A 474 -17.04 11.98 -32.79
N LYS A 475 -15.93 11.36 -32.40
CA LYS A 475 -15.88 9.90 -32.26
C LYS A 475 -16.63 9.38 -31.03
N GLY A 476 -16.53 10.11 -29.91
CA GLY A 476 -17.26 9.80 -28.67
C GLY A 476 -18.78 9.71 -28.88
N ARG A 477 -19.34 10.52 -29.78
CA ARG A 477 -20.78 10.52 -30.11
C ARG A 477 -21.23 9.32 -30.93
N GLU A 478 -20.36 8.75 -31.75
CA GLU A 478 -20.68 7.62 -32.63
C GLU A 478 -20.76 6.29 -31.87
N LEU A 479 -19.91 6.12 -30.85
CA LEU A 479 -19.60 4.79 -30.32
C LEU A 479 -20.31 4.41 -29.03
N VAL A 480 -21.00 5.33 -28.35
CA VAL A 480 -21.48 5.05 -26.99
C VAL A 480 -22.94 5.44 -26.72
N LYS A 481 -23.59 4.63 -25.89
CA LYS A 481 -24.96 4.83 -25.40
C LYS A 481 -25.13 6.26 -24.85
N LYS A 482 -26.35 6.78 -24.94
CA LYS A 482 -26.70 8.17 -24.58
C LYS A 482 -26.16 8.61 -23.21
N ASP A 483 -26.17 7.72 -22.21
CA ASP A 483 -25.71 8.04 -20.85
C ASP A 483 -24.18 8.22 -20.76
N VAL A 484 -23.41 7.53 -21.60
CA VAL A 484 -21.95 7.66 -21.64
C VAL A 484 -21.52 8.86 -22.47
N LYS A 485 -22.30 9.22 -23.49
CA LYS A 485 -22.03 10.38 -24.34
C LYS A 485 -21.86 11.67 -23.52
N MET A 486 -22.75 11.91 -22.54
CA MET A 486 -22.67 13.10 -21.69
C MET A 486 -21.35 13.17 -20.90
N GLU A 487 -20.84 12.04 -20.44
CA GLU A 487 -19.61 11.97 -19.68
C GLU A 487 -18.37 12.23 -20.57
N ILE A 488 -18.36 11.68 -21.79
CA ILE A 488 -17.29 11.91 -22.77
C ILE A 488 -17.30 13.37 -23.25
N ASP A 489 -18.48 13.95 -23.51
CA ASP A 489 -18.62 15.37 -23.87
C ASP A 489 -18.09 16.28 -22.74
N LYS A 490 -18.36 15.91 -21.48
CA LYS A 490 -17.81 16.60 -20.29
C LYS A 490 -16.28 16.50 -20.24
N MET A 491 -15.70 15.32 -20.49
CA MET A 491 -14.24 15.14 -20.54
C MET A 491 -13.59 16.01 -21.62
N GLY A 492 -14.17 16.02 -22.84
CA GLY A 492 -13.69 16.86 -23.94
C GLY A 492 -13.75 18.36 -23.61
N THR A 493 -14.83 18.79 -22.93
CA THR A 493 -14.97 20.18 -22.48
C THR A 493 -13.89 20.56 -21.46
N ILE A 494 -13.62 19.70 -20.47
CA ILE A 494 -12.57 19.92 -19.46
C ILE A 494 -11.19 19.99 -20.13
N LEU A 495 -10.91 19.09 -21.08
CA LEU A 495 -9.64 19.10 -21.82
C LEU A 495 -9.45 20.38 -22.63
N LYS A 496 -10.51 20.88 -23.27
CA LYS A 496 -10.46 22.17 -23.98
C LYS A 496 -10.10 23.32 -23.03
N MET A 497 -10.75 23.40 -21.87
CA MET A 497 -10.43 24.40 -20.85
C MET A 497 -8.98 24.27 -20.36
N LYS A 498 -8.48 23.04 -20.18
CA LYS A 498 -7.08 22.77 -19.82
C LYS A 498 -6.10 23.20 -20.91
N CYS A 499 -6.42 23.00 -22.19
CA CYS A 499 -5.58 23.50 -23.29
C CYS A 499 -5.40 25.01 -23.22
N ASP A 500 -6.44 25.78 -22.89
CA ASP A 500 -6.32 27.23 -22.76
C ASP A 500 -5.44 27.65 -21.57
N VAL A 501 -5.53 26.92 -20.45
CA VAL A 501 -4.63 27.11 -19.30
C VAL A 501 -3.18 26.82 -19.68
N TRP A 502 -2.91 25.70 -20.36
CA TRP A 502 -1.55 25.34 -20.78
C TRP A 502 -0.99 26.32 -21.82
N LYS A 503 -1.80 26.79 -22.78
CA LYS A 503 -1.41 27.84 -23.74
C LYS A 503 -0.97 29.11 -23.00
N ALA A 504 -1.75 29.55 -22.01
CA ALA A 504 -1.42 30.73 -21.22
C ALA A 504 -0.10 30.58 -20.45
N SER A 505 0.19 29.38 -19.94
CA SER A 505 1.47 29.07 -19.30
C SER A 505 2.65 29.10 -20.26
N CYS A 506 2.48 28.68 -21.52
CA CYS A 506 3.56 28.70 -22.53
C CYS A 506 3.88 30.10 -23.07
N THR A 507 2.95 31.05 -22.94
CA THR A 507 3.15 32.44 -23.42
C THR A 507 3.82 33.37 -22.40
N ARG A 508 3.96 32.92 -21.15
CA ARG A 508 4.68 33.63 -20.09
C ARG A 508 6.13 33.20 -20.09
#